data_AF-A0A8T1GCS8-F1
#
_entry.id   AF-A0A8T1GCS8-F1
#
_cell.length_a   1.000
_cell.length_b   1.000
_cell.length_c   1.000
_cell.angle_alpha   90.00
_cell.angle_beta   90.00
_cell.angle_gamma   90.00
#
_symmetry.space_group_name_H-M   'P 1'
#
loop_
_entity.id
_entity.type
_entity.pdbx_description
1 polymer ?
#
loop_
_entity_poly.entity_id
_entity_poly.type
_entity_poly.pdbx_seq_one_letter_code
_entity_poly.pdbx_strand_id
1 'polypeptide(L)'
;MTLSPLLLVLLATASALTEAKCVMTQTCVNPDNEPDYDACIPEAHKEPADPEPMTGDGWPSVIGGGNCTTATDCNSKGQCVNSACVCRKDGMAAGPHCDQFIIQCPAYKDSACCSWQQNQAMAENFKLLASVFAQNSAGGCDACAANLMSLWCGLVCSPEQDQFMHMAHEWPSTNYRQDPMTGKEKVKVLELNVALAKEMTCAIFDSCKNTAMASMAAAMKSSLGFLNYQMQAGAVGHGEYITLAFNASKDKSFDHDVLKCSNYSEVVETRETLPTQAQLLESIASKSTDDKQCPCVFSGFNTKIVAAAYGLLVILAFSWSRWKNH
;
A
#
# COMPACT_ATOMS: atom_id res chain seq x y z
N MET A 1 -53.74 27.88 -37.72
CA MET A 1 -53.75 27.18 -36.42
C MET A 1 -53.58 25.70 -36.69
N THR A 2 -52.39 25.15 -36.42
CA THR A 2 -52.17 23.75 -36.02
C THR A 2 -50.70 23.59 -35.66
N LEU A 3 -50.50 23.07 -34.46
CA LEU A 3 -49.26 22.95 -33.70
C LEU A 3 -48.22 22.01 -34.33
N SER A 4 -46.96 22.30 -34.00
CA SER A 4 -45.76 21.45 -34.09
C SER A 4 -45.89 20.21 -33.15
N PRO A 5 -45.02 19.17 -33.24
CA PRO A 5 -43.70 19.32 -32.63
C PRO A 5 -42.52 18.67 -33.38
N LEU A 6 -41.40 19.39 -33.26
CA LEU A 6 -40.01 18.94 -33.30
C LEU A 6 -39.81 17.53 -32.71
N LEU A 7 -39.18 16.65 -33.49
CA LEU A 7 -38.58 15.41 -33.02
C LEU A 7 -37.17 15.75 -32.46
N LEU A 8 -37.07 15.89 -31.15
CA LEU A 8 -35.78 15.92 -30.43
C LEU A 8 -35.26 14.49 -30.33
N VAL A 9 -34.29 14.14 -31.19
CA VAL A 9 -33.51 12.90 -31.06
C VAL A 9 -32.48 13.13 -29.95
N LEU A 10 -32.85 12.78 -28.72
CA LEU A 10 -31.91 12.58 -27.62
C LEU A 10 -31.16 11.27 -27.89
N LEU A 11 -29.96 11.38 -28.47
CA LEU A 11 -28.94 10.33 -28.43
C LEU A 11 -28.47 10.21 -26.97
N ALA A 12 -29.14 9.35 -26.21
CA ALA A 12 -28.59 8.82 -24.98
C ALA A 12 -27.40 7.92 -25.36
N THR A 13 -26.19 8.45 -25.25
CA THR A 13 -25.00 7.61 -25.12
C THR A 13 -25.12 6.89 -23.78
N ALA A 14 -25.78 5.73 -23.80
CA ALA A 14 -25.61 4.75 -22.75
C ALA A 14 -24.16 4.25 -22.86
N SER A 15 -23.26 4.94 -22.16
CA SER A 15 -22.04 4.32 -21.70
C SER A 15 -22.49 3.07 -20.97
N ALA A 16 -22.22 1.88 -21.53
CA ALA A 16 -22.37 0.66 -20.74
C ALA A 16 -21.52 0.89 -19.49
N LEU A 17 -22.15 1.06 -18.34
CA LEU A 17 -21.47 0.97 -17.06
C LEU A 17 -20.88 -0.43 -17.05
N THR A 18 -19.58 -0.53 -17.30
CA THR A 18 -18.84 -1.77 -17.11
C THR A 18 -19.09 -2.16 -15.66
N GLU A 19 -19.79 -3.27 -15.46
CA GLU A 19 -20.17 -3.72 -14.13
C GLU A 19 -18.88 -4.12 -13.40
N ALA A 20 -18.57 -3.44 -12.29
CA ALA A 20 -17.34 -3.66 -11.54
C ALA A 20 -17.31 -5.08 -10.95
N LYS A 21 -16.24 -5.85 -11.14
CA LYS A 21 -16.13 -7.23 -10.60
C LYS A 21 -14.80 -7.52 -9.93
N CYS A 22 -14.88 -8.45 -8.98
CA CYS A 22 -13.78 -9.00 -8.20
C CYS A 22 -13.24 -10.29 -8.82
N VAL A 23 -11.92 -10.39 -8.95
CA VAL A 23 -11.28 -11.54 -9.62
C VAL A 23 -10.60 -12.51 -8.66
N MET A 24 -10.32 -12.07 -7.43
CA MET A 24 -9.68 -12.90 -6.40
C MET A 24 -10.18 -12.55 -5.00
N THR A 25 -9.98 -13.48 -4.07
CA THR A 25 -10.28 -13.32 -2.65
C THR A 25 -9.28 -14.10 -1.78
N GLN A 26 -9.38 -14.00 -0.47
CA GLN A 26 -8.65 -14.84 0.48
C GLN A 26 -9.49 -15.03 1.74
N THR A 27 -9.53 -16.27 2.23
CA THR A 27 -10.43 -16.67 3.33
C THR A 27 -9.72 -16.91 4.67
N CYS A 28 -8.39 -16.87 4.67
CA CYS A 28 -7.51 -17.09 5.82
C CYS A 28 -6.83 -15.80 6.28
N VAL A 29 -6.37 -15.75 7.53
CA VAL A 29 -5.57 -14.64 8.07
C VAL A 29 -4.16 -15.15 8.38
N ASN A 30 -3.15 -14.39 7.98
CA ASN A 30 -1.76 -14.58 8.40
C ASN A 30 -1.25 -13.28 9.05
N PRO A 31 -1.59 -13.03 10.33
CA PRO A 31 -1.35 -11.75 10.99
C PRO A 31 0.12 -11.55 11.40
N ASP A 32 0.88 -12.63 11.56
CA ASP A 32 2.28 -12.58 11.99
C ASP A 32 3.25 -12.34 10.83
N ASN A 33 2.73 -12.22 9.60
CA ASN A 33 3.51 -12.14 8.35
C ASN A 33 4.54 -13.28 8.22
N GLU A 34 4.26 -14.44 8.81
CA GLU A 34 5.09 -15.63 8.66
C GLU A 34 4.68 -16.35 7.37
N PRO A 35 5.56 -16.58 6.38
CA PRO A 35 5.16 -17.17 5.12
C PRO A 35 4.43 -18.52 5.27
N ASP A 36 3.12 -18.54 5.02
CA ASP A 36 2.28 -19.72 5.03
C ASP A 36 1.99 -20.17 3.59
N TYR A 37 2.93 -20.94 3.08
CA TYR A 37 3.00 -21.36 1.68
C TYR A 37 1.90 -22.33 1.24
N ASP A 38 1.08 -22.83 2.16
CA ASP A 38 0.16 -23.94 1.90
C ASP A 38 -1.26 -23.68 2.44
N ALA A 39 -1.41 -22.98 3.56
CA ALA A 39 -2.72 -22.78 4.20
C ALA A 39 -3.31 -21.40 3.94
N CYS A 40 -2.50 -20.37 3.65
CA CYS A 40 -3.01 -19.02 3.51
C CYS A 40 -2.61 -18.29 2.22
N ILE A 41 -3.10 -18.82 1.10
CA ILE A 41 -2.91 -18.23 -0.23
C ILE A 41 -4.19 -17.55 -0.74
N PRO A 42 -4.07 -16.47 -1.53
CA PRO A 42 -5.20 -15.93 -2.29
C PRO A 42 -5.73 -16.94 -3.32
N GLU A 43 -7.02 -16.80 -3.63
CA GLU A 43 -7.78 -17.70 -4.49
C GLU A 43 -8.45 -16.92 -5.62
N ALA A 44 -8.37 -17.45 -6.84
CA ALA A 44 -9.11 -16.92 -7.97
C ALA A 44 -10.61 -17.20 -7.85
N HIS A 45 -11.44 -16.19 -8.12
CA HIS A 45 -12.84 -16.43 -8.39
C HIS A 45 -12.98 -17.17 -9.73
N LYS A 46 -13.75 -18.26 -9.73
CA LYS A 46 -14.05 -19.01 -10.97
C LYS A 46 -14.89 -18.17 -11.94
N GLU A 47 -15.81 -17.40 -11.39
CA GLU A 47 -16.60 -16.38 -12.08
C GLU A 47 -16.45 -15.08 -11.28
N PRO A 48 -16.13 -13.94 -11.92
CA PRO A 48 -15.93 -12.70 -11.18
C PRO A 48 -17.12 -12.36 -10.28
N ALA A 49 -16.84 -12.01 -9.03
CA ALA A 49 -17.84 -11.75 -8.01
C ALA A 49 -18.21 -10.26 -7.95
N ASP A 50 -19.38 -9.95 -7.40
CA ASP A 50 -19.76 -8.56 -7.14
C ASP A 50 -18.99 -8.00 -5.93
N PRO A 51 -18.55 -6.73 -5.97
CA PRO A 51 -17.91 -6.09 -4.83
C PRO A 51 -18.91 -5.84 -3.71
N GLU A 52 -18.48 -6.05 -2.47
CA GLU A 52 -19.30 -5.93 -1.27
C GLU A 52 -18.79 -4.79 -0.38
N PRO A 53 -19.67 -4.13 0.39
CA PRO A 53 -19.24 -3.11 1.32
C PRO A 53 -18.45 -3.72 2.50
N MET A 54 -17.52 -2.96 3.08
CA MET A 54 -16.67 -3.39 4.20
C MET A 54 -17.41 -3.36 5.55
N THR A 55 -18.56 -4.02 5.62
CA THR A 55 -19.47 -4.04 6.77
C THR A 55 -20.35 -5.29 6.72
N GLY A 56 -21.05 -5.57 7.81
CA GLY A 56 -21.97 -6.72 7.90
C GLY A 56 -21.27 -8.00 8.36
N ASP A 57 -21.89 -9.14 8.03
CA ASP A 57 -21.43 -10.46 8.45
C ASP A 57 -20.05 -10.77 7.85
N GLY A 58 -19.08 -11.13 8.70
CA GLY A 58 -17.69 -11.37 8.30
C GLY A 58 -16.74 -10.20 8.53
N TRP A 59 -17.25 -8.98 8.73
CA TRP A 59 -16.48 -7.84 9.22
C TRP A 59 -16.67 -7.69 10.74
N PRO A 60 -15.59 -7.44 11.52
CA PRO A 60 -15.74 -7.17 12.93
C PRO A 60 -16.51 -5.87 13.12
N SER A 61 -17.48 -5.88 14.03
CA SER A 61 -18.27 -4.69 14.35
C SER A 61 -17.34 -3.59 14.89
N VAL A 62 -17.35 -2.44 14.22
CA VAL A 62 -16.71 -1.18 14.66
C VAL A 62 -17.19 -0.69 16.03
N ILE A 63 -18.23 -1.31 16.60
CA ILE A 63 -18.85 -0.89 17.85
C ILE A 63 -19.03 -2.13 18.73
N GLY A 64 -18.14 -2.29 19.70
CA GLY A 64 -18.36 -3.18 20.84
C GLY A 64 -18.20 -4.67 20.53
N GLY A 65 -17.31 -5.30 21.29
CA GLY A 65 -17.06 -6.73 21.21
C GLY A 65 -15.98 -7.10 22.21
N GLY A 66 -16.03 -8.30 22.77
CA GLY A 66 -15.11 -8.77 23.80
C GLY A 66 -15.54 -8.37 25.22
N ASN A 67 -15.70 -9.39 26.06
CA ASN A 67 -15.95 -9.19 27.49
C ASN A 67 -14.72 -8.57 28.15
N CYS A 68 -14.94 -7.53 28.93
CA CYS A 68 -13.90 -6.90 29.73
C CYS A 68 -14.35 -6.68 31.16
N THR A 69 -13.39 -6.69 32.07
CA THR A 69 -13.54 -6.25 33.46
C THR A 69 -12.82 -4.91 33.66
N THR A 70 -11.71 -4.70 32.96
CA THR A 70 -10.88 -3.50 33.03
C THR A 70 -10.54 -2.98 31.63
N ALA A 71 -10.09 -1.73 31.54
CA ALA A 71 -9.64 -1.16 30.27
C ALA A 71 -8.36 -1.84 29.71
N THR A 72 -7.59 -2.52 30.55
CA THR A 72 -6.40 -3.29 30.13
C THR A 72 -6.79 -4.47 29.25
N ASP A 73 -7.96 -5.07 29.49
CA ASP A 73 -8.52 -6.16 28.67
C ASP A 73 -8.81 -5.71 27.22
N CYS A 74 -8.80 -4.40 26.97
CA CYS A 74 -8.99 -3.76 25.67
C CYS A 74 -7.67 -3.21 25.09
N ASN A 75 -6.55 -3.91 25.32
CA ASN A 75 -5.21 -3.60 24.81
C ASN A 75 -4.69 -2.18 25.14
N SER A 76 -5.16 -1.56 26.22
CA SER A 76 -4.84 -0.16 26.62
C SER A 76 -5.21 0.93 25.59
N LYS A 77 -5.74 0.54 24.43
CA LYS A 77 -6.22 1.42 23.34
C LYS A 77 -7.74 1.58 23.37
N GLY A 78 -8.45 0.68 24.03
CA GLY A 78 -9.89 0.77 24.29
C GLY A 78 -10.26 1.21 25.71
N GLN A 79 -11.56 1.27 25.95
CA GLN A 79 -12.20 1.49 27.24
C GLN A 79 -13.18 0.35 27.49
N CYS A 80 -13.27 -0.12 28.73
CA CYS A 80 -14.28 -1.10 29.11
C CYS A 80 -15.57 -0.36 29.52
N VAL A 81 -16.62 -0.49 28.72
CA VAL A 81 -17.93 0.15 28.95
C VAL A 81 -18.98 -0.94 29.01
N ASN A 82 -19.71 -1.05 30.13
CA ASN A 82 -20.72 -2.08 30.35
C ASN A 82 -20.22 -3.52 30.09
N SER A 83 -19.01 -3.83 30.56
CA SER A 83 -18.33 -5.11 30.33
C SER A 83 -18.05 -5.44 28.85
N ALA A 84 -18.12 -4.46 27.96
CA ALA A 84 -17.71 -4.57 26.56
C ALA A 84 -16.57 -3.61 26.24
N CYS A 85 -15.56 -4.07 25.49
CA CYS A 85 -14.51 -3.19 25.01
C CYS A 85 -15.02 -2.27 23.90
N VAL A 86 -14.76 -0.97 24.07
CA VAL A 86 -15.02 0.09 23.09
C VAL A 86 -13.69 0.74 22.71
N CYS A 87 -13.29 0.70 21.44
CA CYS A 87 -12.00 1.25 21.01
C CYS A 87 -12.09 2.78 20.81
N ARG A 88 -10.99 3.50 21.08
CA ARG A 88 -10.97 4.98 21.05
C ARG A 88 -11.00 5.59 19.65
N LYS A 89 -10.83 4.79 18.59
CA LYS A 89 -10.77 5.24 17.20
C LYS A 89 -11.71 4.38 16.38
N ASP A 90 -12.58 5.03 15.61
CA ASP A 90 -13.42 4.36 14.63
C ASP A 90 -12.54 3.60 13.63
N GLY A 91 -12.96 2.37 13.29
CA GLY A 91 -12.17 1.50 12.44
C GLY A 91 -11.04 0.74 13.15
N MET A 92 -11.08 0.58 14.48
CA MET A 92 -10.24 -0.40 15.21
C MET A 92 -11.06 -1.57 15.75
N ALA A 93 -10.50 -2.79 15.71
CA ALA A 93 -11.24 -4.01 16.06
C ALA A 93 -11.58 -4.02 17.55
N ALA A 94 -12.85 -4.27 17.90
CA ALA A 94 -13.27 -4.30 19.30
C ALA A 94 -12.60 -5.43 20.10
N GLY A 95 -12.68 -5.35 21.44
CA GLY A 95 -12.22 -6.43 22.32
C GLY A 95 -10.72 -6.38 22.61
N PRO A 96 -10.06 -7.56 22.71
CA PRO A 96 -8.62 -7.64 22.92
C PRO A 96 -7.83 -7.28 21.65
N HIS A 97 -8.44 -6.67 20.64
CA HIS A 97 -7.83 -6.30 19.36
C HIS A 97 -7.94 -4.80 19.04
N CYS A 98 -8.14 -3.94 20.05
CA CYS A 98 -8.25 -2.48 19.87
C CYS A 98 -6.99 -1.79 19.29
N ASP A 99 -5.96 -2.55 18.93
CA ASP A 99 -4.75 -2.14 18.23
C ASP A 99 -4.76 -2.50 16.73
N GLN A 100 -5.74 -3.27 16.26
CA GLN A 100 -5.88 -3.69 14.86
C GLN A 100 -6.86 -2.78 14.10
N PHE A 101 -6.61 -2.53 12.82
CA PHE A 101 -7.55 -1.80 11.96
C PHE A 101 -8.65 -2.70 11.42
N ILE A 102 -9.89 -2.22 11.47
CA ILE A 102 -11.06 -2.83 10.82
C ILE A 102 -11.06 -2.48 9.36
N ILE A 103 -10.78 -1.23 8.99
CA ILE A 103 -10.76 -0.77 7.60
C ILE A 103 -9.41 -0.14 7.35
N GLN A 104 -8.60 -0.81 6.53
CA GLN A 104 -7.28 -0.35 6.14
C GLN A 104 -7.31 0.48 4.87
N CYS A 105 -8.32 0.29 4.01
CA CYS A 105 -8.47 0.95 2.72
C CYS A 105 -9.80 1.73 2.63
N PRO A 106 -9.93 2.89 3.31
CA PRO A 106 -11.18 3.64 3.41
C PRO A 106 -11.78 4.07 2.06
N ALA A 107 -10.93 4.27 1.04
CA ALA A 107 -11.35 4.62 -0.32
C ALA A 107 -12.33 3.60 -0.95
N TYR A 108 -12.30 2.34 -0.50
CA TYR A 108 -13.14 1.26 -1.04
C TYR A 108 -14.20 0.78 -0.03
N LYS A 109 -14.41 1.49 1.08
CA LYS A 109 -15.25 1.01 2.20
C LYS A 109 -16.68 0.62 1.79
N ASP A 110 -17.25 1.29 0.80
CA ASP A 110 -18.66 1.12 0.39
C ASP A 110 -18.82 0.07 -0.72
N SER A 111 -17.73 -0.34 -1.38
CA SER A 111 -17.72 -1.34 -2.45
C SER A 111 -16.29 -1.83 -2.66
N ALA A 112 -16.00 -3.05 -2.20
CA ALA A 112 -14.66 -3.63 -2.20
C ALA A 112 -14.66 -5.09 -2.63
N CYS A 113 -13.53 -5.51 -3.21
CA CYS A 113 -13.26 -6.90 -3.54
C CYS A 113 -12.51 -7.68 -2.46
N CYS A 114 -12.05 -7.00 -1.41
CA CYS A 114 -11.27 -7.63 -0.37
C CYS A 114 -12.15 -8.09 0.79
N SER A 115 -11.82 -9.26 1.34
CA SER A 115 -12.40 -9.75 2.59
C SER A 115 -11.81 -9.00 3.80
N TRP A 116 -12.46 -9.16 4.95
CA TRP A 116 -11.90 -8.68 6.22
C TRP A 116 -10.51 -9.27 6.49
N GLN A 117 -10.30 -10.54 6.18
CA GLN A 117 -9.03 -11.23 6.36
C GLN A 117 -7.90 -10.59 5.54
N GLN A 118 -8.17 -10.28 4.27
CA GLN A 118 -7.21 -9.56 3.40
C GLN A 118 -6.91 -8.17 3.96
N ASN A 119 -7.95 -7.46 4.40
CA ASN A 119 -7.80 -6.15 5.00
C ASN A 119 -6.95 -6.19 6.29
N GLN A 120 -7.15 -7.18 7.16
CA GLN A 120 -6.35 -7.38 8.37
C GLN A 120 -4.89 -7.73 8.04
N ALA A 121 -4.66 -8.63 7.07
CA ALA A 121 -3.31 -8.97 6.63
C ALA A 121 -2.59 -7.75 6.03
N MET A 122 -3.28 -6.91 5.25
CA MET A 122 -2.72 -5.65 4.76
C MET A 122 -2.38 -4.69 5.88
N ALA A 123 -3.23 -4.56 6.90
CA ALA A 123 -2.96 -3.70 8.06
C ALA A 123 -1.64 -4.06 8.75
N GLU A 124 -1.35 -5.35 8.94
CA GLU A 124 -0.10 -5.83 9.53
C GLU A 124 1.10 -5.63 8.58
N ASN A 125 0.95 -5.97 7.30
CA ASN A 125 1.98 -5.73 6.27
C ASN A 125 2.34 -4.25 6.12
N PHE A 126 1.38 -3.35 6.28
CA PHE A 126 1.64 -1.91 6.16
C PHE A 126 2.42 -1.34 7.33
N LYS A 127 2.43 -1.98 8.51
CA LYS A 127 3.35 -1.61 9.59
C LYS A 127 4.81 -1.85 9.16
N LEU A 128 5.08 -3.01 8.54
CA LEU A 128 6.40 -3.32 7.99
C LEU A 128 6.76 -2.36 6.84
N LEU A 129 5.84 -2.15 5.90
CA LEU A 129 6.03 -1.21 4.79
C LEU A 129 6.38 0.19 5.29
N ALA A 130 5.63 0.71 6.26
CA ALA A 130 5.90 2.00 6.89
C ALA A 130 7.32 2.06 7.46
N SER A 131 7.76 1.04 8.20
CA SER A 131 9.10 1.03 8.80
C SER A 131 10.23 1.12 7.76
N VAL A 132 10.01 0.60 6.55
CA VAL A 132 11.02 0.53 5.47
C VAL A 132 11.00 1.77 4.57
N PHE A 133 9.80 2.22 4.18
CA PHE A 133 9.63 3.21 3.11
C PHE A 133 9.22 4.61 3.61
N ALA A 134 8.64 4.70 4.81
CA ALA A 134 8.30 5.99 5.40
C ALA A 134 9.57 6.73 5.84
N GLN A 135 9.41 7.96 6.34
CA GLN A 135 10.52 8.73 6.85
C GLN A 135 11.16 8.01 8.06
N ASN A 136 12.43 7.61 7.92
CA ASN A 136 13.20 6.97 8.97
C ASN A 136 14.66 7.47 8.96
N SER A 137 15.48 6.93 9.88
CA SER A 137 16.90 7.32 10.02
C SER A 137 17.76 6.96 8.81
N ALA A 138 17.32 6.03 7.96
CA ALA A 138 18.00 5.61 6.74
C ALA A 138 17.50 6.35 5.48
N GLY A 139 16.59 7.32 5.63
CA GLY A 139 15.99 8.09 4.53
C GLY A 139 14.50 7.76 4.36
N GLY A 140 13.98 7.96 3.16
CA GLY A 140 12.56 7.73 2.86
C GLY A 140 11.66 8.95 3.09
N CYS A 141 10.36 8.70 2.95
CA CYS A 141 9.33 9.74 2.89
C CYS A 141 7.95 9.12 3.10
N ASP A 142 7.12 9.72 3.95
CA ASP A 142 5.80 9.15 4.28
C ASP A 142 4.87 9.08 3.07
N ALA A 143 5.01 10.01 2.10
CA ALA A 143 4.27 9.92 0.84
C ALA A 143 4.62 8.64 0.05
N CYS A 144 5.87 8.19 0.02
CA CYS A 144 6.23 6.92 -0.63
C CYS A 144 5.51 5.74 0.02
N ALA A 145 5.54 5.66 1.35
CA ALA A 145 4.83 4.62 2.08
C ALA A 145 3.32 4.68 1.81
N ALA A 146 2.71 5.87 1.87
CA ALA A 146 1.29 6.06 1.57
C ALA A 146 0.91 5.66 0.14
N ASN A 147 1.75 5.97 -0.84
CA ASN A 147 1.55 5.60 -2.25
C ASN A 147 1.58 4.09 -2.44
N LEU A 148 2.56 3.40 -1.84
CA LEU A 148 2.64 1.95 -1.90
C LEU A 148 1.47 1.27 -1.20
N MET A 149 1.05 1.78 -0.03
CA MET A 149 -0.15 1.28 0.65
C MET A 149 -1.40 1.48 -0.20
N SER A 150 -1.50 2.61 -0.90
CA SER A 150 -2.63 2.91 -1.79
C SER A 150 -2.65 1.99 -3.01
N LEU A 151 -1.46 1.70 -3.59
CA LEU A 151 -1.31 0.71 -4.65
C LEU A 151 -1.83 -0.66 -4.19
N TRP A 152 -1.38 -1.16 -3.04
CA TRP A 152 -1.84 -2.45 -2.51
C TRP A 152 -3.33 -2.45 -2.19
N CYS A 153 -3.85 -1.38 -1.58
CA CYS A 153 -5.29 -1.21 -1.37
C CYS A 153 -6.07 -1.33 -2.68
N GLY A 154 -5.60 -0.71 -3.77
CA GLY A 154 -6.27 -0.79 -5.05
C GLY A 154 -6.20 -2.15 -5.72
N LEU A 155 -5.04 -2.81 -5.68
CA LEU A 155 -4.91 -4.16 -6.23
C LEU A 155 -5.81 -5.17 -5.49
N VAL A 156 -5.91 -5.04 -4.17
CA VAL A 156 -6.60 -6.02 -3.33
C VAL A 156 -8.08 -5.70 -3.14
N CYS A 157 -8.46 -4.42 -3.02
CA CYS A 157 -9.83 -4.02 -2.67
C CYS A 157 -10.59 -3.29 -3.77
N SER A 158 -9.97 -2.85 -4.88
CA SER A 158 -10.71 -2.10 -5.90
C SER A 158 -11.91 -2.89 -6.42
N PRO A 159 -13.11 -2.30 -6.55
CA PRO A 159 -14.28 -2.98 -7.08
C PRO A 159 -14.13 -3.36 -8.57
N GLU A 160 -13.22 -2.69 -9.28
CA GLU A 160 -13.02 -2.83 -10.73
C GLU A 160 -11.77 -3.69 -11.06
N GLN A 161 -11.47 -4.69 -10.22
CA GLN A 161 -10.32 -5.57 -10.42
C GLN A 161 -10.31 -6.20 -11.81
N ASP A 162 -11.47 -6.62 -12.32
CA ASP A 162 -11.63 -7.25 -13.63
C ASP A 162 -11.22 -6.37 -14.82
N GLN A 163 -11.12 -5.05 -14.63
CA GLN A 163 -10.70 -4.12 -15.67
C GLN A 163 -9.18 -4.11 -15.89
N PHE A 164 -8.39 -4.41 -14.87
CA PHE A 164 -6.92 -4.30 -14.91
C PHE A 164 -6.19 -5.56 -14.43
N MET A 165 -6.88 -6.53 -13.85
CA MET A 165 -6.32 -7.76 -13.30
C MET A 165 -6.95 -8.99 -13.96
N HIS A 166 -6.10 -9.91 -14.41
CA HIS A 166 -6.52 -11.15 -15.06
C HIS A 166 -5.71 -12.34 -14.55
N MET A 167 -6.32 -13.52 -14.56
CA MET A 167 -5.62 -14.76 -14.23
C MET A 167 -4.49 -15.02 -15.24
N ALA A 168 -3.32 -15.44 -14.75
CA ALA A 168 -2.21 -15.80 -15.64
C ALA A 168 -2.43 -17.14 -16.34
N HIS A 169 -3.19 -18.04 -15.71
CA HIS A 169 -3.55 -19.35 -16.25
C HIS A 169 -5.07 -19.56 -16.18
N GLU A 170 -5.55 -20.66 -16.77
CA GLU A 170 -6.93 -21.10 -16.54
C GLU A 170 -7.19 -21.34 -15.05
N TRP A 171 -8.44 -21.16 -14.62
CA TRP A 171 -8.84 -21.38 -13.23
C TRP A 171 -8.32 -22.75 -12.72
N PRO A 172 -7.70 -22.82 -11.53
CA PRO A 172 -7.66 -21.80 -10.47
C PRO A 172 -6.49 -20.81 -10.54
N SER A 173 -5.73 -20.76 -11.63
CA SER A 173 -4.54 -19.91 -11.80
C SER A 173 -3.44 -20.10 -10.73
N THR A 174 -3.44 -21.24 -10.05
CA THR A 174 -2.43 -21.57 -9.04
C THR A 174 -1.22 -22.23 -9.69
N ASN A 175 -0.02 -21.84 -9.27
CA ASN A 175 1.24 -22.43 -9.69
C ASN A 175 2.21 -22.58 -8.49
N TYR A 176 3.43 -23.07 -8.75
CA TYR A 176 4.48 -23.20 -7.75
C TYR A 176 5.73 -22.40 -8.14
N ARG A 177 6.29 -21.65 -7.18
CA ARG A 177 7.50 -20.83 -7.37
C ARG A 177 8.49 -21.04 -6.23
N GLN A 178 9.73 -20.65 -6.46
CA GLN A 178 10.70 -20.50 -5.39
C GLN A 178 10.47 -19.16 -4.70
N ASP A 179 10.40 -19.15 -3.37
CA ASP A 179 10.44 -17.90 -2.60
C ASP A 179 11.88 -17.35 -2.60
N PRO A 180 12.13 -16.18 -3.22
CA PRO A 180 13.47 -15.59 -3.27
C PRO A 180 13.95 -15.08 -1.91
N MET A 181 13.07 -14.87 -0.93
CA MET A 181 13.42 -14.36 0.40
C MET A 181 13.87 -15.47 1.34
N THR A 182 13.19 -16.62 1.33
CA THR A 182 13.53 -17.76 2.20
C THR A 182 14.27 -18.89 1.51
N GLY A 183 14.27 -18.91 0.17
CA GLY A 183 14.87 -19.97 -0.65
C GLY A 183 14.01 -21.22 -0.81
N LYS A 184 12.80 -21.29 -0.23
CA LYS A 184 11.90 -22.45 -0.36
C LYS A 184 11.48 -22.64 -1.82
N GLU A 185 11.77 -23.81 -2.41
CA GLU A 185 11.67 -24.02 -3.87
C GLU A 185 10.27 -24.22 -4.42
N LYS A 186 9.30 -24.66 -3.59
CA LYS A 186 7.97 -25.08 -4.04
C LYS A 186 6.87 -24.44 -3.21
N VAL A 187 6.75 -23.13 -3.33
CA VAL A 187 5.70 -22.31 -2.71
C VAL A 187 4.51 -22.23 -3.64
N LYS A 188 3.32 -22.53 -3.14
CA LYS A 188 2.07 -22.38 -3.90
C LYS A 188 1.73 -20.89 -4.01
N VAL A 189 1.45 -20.43 -5.22
CA VAL A 189 1.09 -19.03 -5.50
C VAL A 189 -0.11 -18.94 -6.43
N LEU A 190 -0.92 -17.90 -6.27
CA LEU A 190 -1.86 -17.42 -7.26
C LEU A 190 -1.11 -16.54 -8.27
N GLU A 191 -1.13 -16.90 -9.55
CA GLU A 191 -0.49 -16.11 -10.60
C GLU A 191 -1.48 -15.20 -11.32
N LEU A 192 -1.12 -13.91 -11.41
CA LEU A 192 -1.97 -12.86 -11.96
C LEU A 192 -1.18 -11.99 -12.94
N ASN A 193 -1.88 -11.46 -13.94
CA ASN A 193 -1.40 -10.39 -14.80
C ASN A 193 -2.12 -9.10 -14.39
N VAL A 194 -1.36 -8.04 -14.10
CA VAL A 194 -1.89 -6.75 -13.65
C VAL A 194 -1.37 -5.65 -14.54
N ALA A 195 -2.29 -4.85 -15.09
CA ALA A 195 -1.96 -3.66 -15.86
C ALA A 195 -1.93 -2.43 -14.94
N LEU A 196 -0.82 -1.67 -14.98
CA LEU A 196 -0.65 -0.44 -14.21
C LEU A 196 -0.45 0.76 -15.12
N ALA A 197 -1.04 1.90 -14.76
CA ALA A 197 -0.87 3.14 -15.50
C ALA A 197 0.58 3.62 -15.42
N LYS A 198 1.20 3.85 -16.59
CA LYS A 198 2.62 4.20 -16.68
C LYS A 198 2.98 5.43 -15.83
N GLU A 199 2.19 6.50 -15.90
CA GLU A 199 2.46 7.74 -15.17
C GLU A 199 2.43 7.53 -13.65
N MET A 200 1.45 6.78 -13.15
CA MET A 200 1.38 6.37 -11.74
C MET A 200 2.64 5.59 -11.34
N THR A 201 3.06 4.59 -12.12
CA THR A 201 4.24 3.76 -11.77
C THR A 201 5.53 4.58 -11.70
N CYS A 202 5.71 5.55 -12.58
CA CYS A 202 6.83 6.48 -12.54
C CYS A 202 6.76 7.38 -11.31
N ALA A 203 5.59 7.94 -11.00
CA ALA A 203 5.40 8.81 -9.85
C ALA A 203 5.62 8.08 -8.51
N ILE A 204 5.14 6.84 -8.37
CA ILE A 204 5.39 6.01 -7.18
C ILE A 204 6.89 5.82 -7.00
N PHE A 205 7.60 5.41 -8.07
CA PHE A 205 9.05 5.23 -8.01
C PHE A 205 9.77 6.53 -7.66
N ASP A 206 9.39 7.66 -8.23
CA ASP A 206 9.99 8.95 -7.94
C ASP A 206 9.83 9.37 -6.46
N SER A 207 8.72 9.00 -5.82
CA SER A 207 8.53 9.20 -4.37
C SER A 207 9.43 8.27 -3.53
N CYS A 208 9.78 7.09 -4.04
CA CYS A 208 10.45 6.04 -3.29
C CYS A 208 11.96 5.87 -3.57
N LYS A 209 12.48 6.41 -4.68
CA LYS A 209 13.86 6.17 -5.16
C LYS A 209 14.97 6.57 -4.18
N ASN A 210 14.66 7.45 -3.23
CA ASN A 210 15.61 7.90 -2.20
C ASN A 210 15.48 7.14 -0.87
N THR A 211 14.65 6.10 -0.81
CA THR A 211 14.59 5.19 0.34
C THR A 211 15.84 4.31 0.36
N ALA A 212 16.30 3.89 1.54
CA ALA A 212 17.45 2.99 1.66
C ALA A 212 17.26 1.70 0.85
N MET A 213 16.04 1.15 0.88
CA MET A 213 15.68 -0.08 0.15
C MET A 213 15.83 0.10 -1.37
N ALA A 214 15.20 1.14 -1.95
CA ALA A 214 15.25 1.37 -3.40
C ALA A 214 16.63 1.82 -3.90
N SER A 215 17.41 2.51 -3.07
CA SER A 215 18.73 3.02 -3.45
C SER A 215 19.83 1.95 -3.40
N MET A 216 19.71 0.95 -2.52
CA MET A 216 20.72 -0.11 -2.35
C MET A 216 20.50 -1.32 -3.26
N ALA A 217 19.26 -1.69 -3.55
CA ALA A 217 18.97 -2.85 -4.40
C ALA A 217 19.13 -2.50 -5.89
N ALA A 218 20.10 -3.11 -6.58
CA ALA A 218 20.32 -2.88 -8.01
C ALA A 218 19.07 -3.20 -8.87
N ALA A 219 18.29 -4.20 -8.46
CA ALA A 219 17.04 -4.58 -9.10
C ALA A 219 15.95 -3.49 -9.00
N MET A 220 16.05 -2.56 -8.05
CA MET A 220 15.04 -1.52 -7.79
C MET A 220 15.39 -0.16 -8.38
N LYS A 221 16.43 -0.04 -9.19
CA LYS A 221 16.91 1.26 -9.73
C LYS A 221 16.01 1.89 -10.81
N SER A 222 14.93 1.22 -11.20
CA SER A 222 13.95 1.73 -12.15
C SER A 222 12.54 1.49 -11.62
N SER A 223 11.56 2.24 -12.11
CA SER A 223 10.14 2.04 -11.73
C SER A 223 9.66 0.61 -11.99
N LEU A 224 10.00 0.07 -13.16
CA LEU A 224 9.70 -1.31 -13.54
C LEU A 224 10.36 -2.32 -12.58
N GLY A 225 11.66 -2.16 -12.32
CA GLY A 225 12.39 -3.08 -11.45
C GLY A 225 11.91 -3.02 -10.00
N PHE A 226 11.62 -1.81 -9.51
CA PHE A 226 11.07 -1.59 -8.18
C PHE A 226 9.71 -2.27 -8.00
N LEU A 227 8.75 -2.03 -8.89
CA LEU A 227 7.42 -2.62 -8.79
C LEU A 227 7.44 -4.13 -9.07
N ASN A 228 8.21 -4.61 -10.04
CA ASN A 228 8.37 -6.06 -10.25
C ASN A 228 8.94 -6.74 -9.01
N TYR A 229 9.87 -6.11 -8.28
CA TYR A 229 10.32 -6.68 -7.02
C TYR A 229 9.18 -6.80 -6.00
N GLN A 230 8.39 -5.74 -5.81
CA GLN A 230 7.24 -5.80 -4.88
C GLN A 230 6.28 -6.94 -5.25
N MET A 231 6.00 -7.10 -6.55
CA MET A 231 4.97 -7.98 -7.10
C MET A 231 5.41 -9.43 -7.31
N GLN A 232 6.71 -9.68 -7.52
CA GLN A 232 7.24 -11.00 -7.87
C GLN A 232 8.18 -11.59 -6.81
N ALA A 233 8.74 -10.77 -5.93
CA ALA A 233 9.60 -11.21 -4.84
C ALA A 233 8.97 -10.93 -3.47
N GLY A 234 8.36 -9.75 -3.29
CA GLY A 234 7.67 -9.40 -2.06
C GLY A 234 6.37 -10.19 -1.84
N ALA A 235 5.65 -10.53 -2.91
CA ALA A 235 4.33 -11.15 -2.83
C ALA A 235 4.34 -12.69 -2.70
N VAL A 236 5.45 -13.36 -3.08
CA VAL A 236 5.52 -14.83 -3.11
C VAL A 236 5.41 -15.44 -1.71
N GLY A 237 6.01 -14.80 -0.71
CA GLY A 237 5.86 -15.21 0.70
C GLY A 237 4.42 -15.12 1.22
N HIS A 238 3.54 -14.41 0.51
CA HIS A 238 2.13 -14.24 0.81
C HIS A 238 1.22 -14.98 -0.17
N GLY A 239 1.77 -15.87 -0.99
CA GLY A 239 1.00 -16.74 -1.88
C GLY A 239 0.57 -16.08 -3.20
N GLU A 240 1.20 -14.98 -3.61
CA GLU A 240 0.91 -14.31 -4.88
C GLU A 240 2.15 -14.16 -5.76
N TYR A 241 1.94 -14.20 -7.07
CA TYR A 241 2.95 -13.84 -8.05
C TYR A 241 2.32 -13.01 -9.16
N ILE A 242 2.61 -11.70 -9.15
CA ILE A 242 1.98 -10.74 -10.03
C ILE A 242 2.94 -10.34 -11.15
N THR A 243 2.53 -10.60 -12.39
CA THR A 243 3.22 -10.14 -13.60
C THR A 243 2.63 -8.81 -14.05
N LEU A 244 3.47 -7.78 -14.12
CA LEU A 244 3.05 -6.44 -14.47
C LEU A 244 3.06 -6.21 -15.99
N ALA A 245 1.98 -5.64 -16.52
CA ALA A 245 1.86 -5.14 -17.87
C ALA A 245 1.81 -3.60 -17.89
N PHE A 246 2.63 -2.97 -18.73
CA PHE A 246 2.76 -1.50 -18.82
C PHE A 246 2.35 -0.94 -20.18
N ASN A 247 1.83 -1.79 -21.06
CA ASN A 247 1.42 -1.46 -22.43
C ASN A 247 -0.10 -1.41 -22.60
N ALA A 248 -0.86 -1.59 -21.52
CA ALA A 248 -2.31 -1.52 -21.54
C ALA A 248 -2.79 -0.08 -21.74
N SER A 249 -4.00 0.07 -22.25
CA SER A 249 -4.67 1.36 -22.36
C SER A 249 -5.07 1.88 -20.97
N LYS A 250 -5.26 3.20 -20.84
CA LYS A 250 -5.51 3.83 -19.53
C LYS A 250 -6.79 3.29 -18.87
N ASP A 251 -7.81 3.00 -19.66
CA ASP A 251 -9.09 2.40 -19.25
C ASP A 251 -9.00 0.94 -18.79
N LYS A 252 -7.84 0.29 -18.98
CA LYS A 252 -7.58 -1.10 -18.56
C LYS A 252 -6.40 -1.22 -17.62
N SER A 253 -6.01 -0.09 -17.02
CA SER A 253 -4.85 -0.02 -16.15
C SER A 253 -5.28 0.56 -14.82
N PHE A 254 -4.80 -0.04 -13.73
CA PHE A 254 -4.99 0.55 -12.42
C PHE A 254 -4.23 1.87 -12.31
N ASP A 255 -4.90 2.90 -11.80
CA ASP A 255 -4.41 4.26 -11.64
C ASP A 255 -4.92 4.82 -10.30
N HIS A 256 -4.08 5.56 -9.59
CA HIS A 256 -4.48 6.30 -8.40
C HIS A 256 -3.63 7.57 -8.25
N ASP A 257 -4.14 8.54 -7.49
CA ASP A 257 -3.39 9.76 -7.22
C ASP A 257 -2.15 9.47 -6.37
N VAL A 258 -1.00 9.96 -6.82
CA VAL A 258 0.30 9.71 -6.20
C VAL A 258 0.79 10.96 -5.49
N LEU A 259 0.93 10.86 -4.17
CA LEU A 259 1.45 11.92 -3.32
C LEU A 259 2.94 12.16 -3.60
N LYS A 260 3.33 13.43 -3.64
CA LYS A 260 4.73 13.82 -3.75
C LYS A 260 5.32 14.07 -2.38
N CYS A 261 6.56 13.65 -2.17
CA CYS A 261 7.31 13.96 -0.95
C CYS A 261 7.46 15.47 -0.69
N SER A 262 7.34 16.30 -1.72
CA SER A 262 7.40 17.75 -1.57
C SER A 262 6.05 18.44 -1.31
N ASN A 263 4.91 17.74 -1.45
CA ASN A 263 3.59 18.38 -1.45
C ASN A 263 2.57 17.71 -0.53
N TYR A 264 2.68 17.98 0.78
CA TYR A 264 1.72 17.50 1.78
C TYR A 264 0.48 18.39 1.94
N SER A 265 0.30 19.40 1.08
CA SER A 265 -0.95 20.17 1.07
C SER A 265 -2.12 19.32 0.52
N GLU A 266 -1.86 18.51 -0.51
CA GLU A 266 -2.80 17.54 -1.10
C GLU A 266 -3.29 16.50 -0.08
N VAL A 267 -2.45 16.16 0.90
CA VAL A 267 -2.76 15.20 1.96
C VAL A 267 -3.85 15.72 2.89
N VAL A 268 -3.97 17.04 3.08
CA VAL A 268 -4.99 17.60 4.01
C VAL A 268 -6.40 17.30 3.54
N GLU A 269 -6.63 17.36 2.23
CA GLU A 269 -7.94 17.15 1.62
C GLU A 269 -8.27 15.66 1.47
N THR A 270 -7.25 14.83 1.21
CA THR A 270 -7.41 13.41 0.90
C THR A 270 -7.09 12.47 2.05
N ARG A 271 -6.75 13.00 3.25
CA ARG A 271 -6.30 12.19 4.39
C ARG A 271 -7.25 11.05 4.74
N GLU A 272 -8.55 11.30 4.71
CA GLU A 272 -9.56 10.31 5.10
C GLU A 272 -9.68 9.15 4.11
N THR A 273 -9.28 9.35 2.85
CA THR A 273 -9.29 8.30 1.82
C THR A 273 -7.98 7.52 1.78
N LEU A 274 -6.90 8.05 2.37
CA LEU A 274 -5.62 7.34 2.47
C LEU A 274 -5.75 6.09 3.34
N PRO A 275 -4.90 5.07 3.11
CA PRO A 275 -4.84 3.90 3.96
C PRO A 275 -4.68 4.27 5.44
N THR A 276 -5.42 3.62 6.34
CA THR A 276 -5.51 4.03 7.75
C THR A 276 -4.16 4.07 8.46
N GLN A 277 -3.27 3.14 8.13
CA GLN A 277 -1.88 3.13 8.58
C GLN A 277 -1.08 4.35 8.05
N ALA A 278 -1.29 4.79 6.81
CA ALA A 278 -0.66 5.98 6.25
C ALA A 278 -1.09 7.25 7.00
N GLN A 279 -2.34 7.32 7.46
CA GLN A 279 -2.87 8.45 8.25
C GLN A 279 -2.18 8.63 9.61
N LEU A 280 -1.44 7.61 10.07
CA LEU A 280 -0.67 7.62 11.32
C LEU A 280 0.80 8.02 11.13
N LEU A 281 1.29 8.09 9.89
CA LEU A 281 2.66 8.50 9.61
C LEU A 281 2.88 9.95 10.04
N GLU A 282 4.05 10.26 10.60
CA GLU A 282 4.29 11.49 11.36
C GLU A 282 4.01 12.76 10.55
N SER A 283 4.52 12.86 9.32
CA SER A 283 4.33 14.05 8.47
C SER A 283 2.91 14.17 7.90
N ILE A 284 2.22 13.03 7.72
CA ILE A 284 0.80 12.99 7.31
C ILE A 284 -0.13 13.32 8.49
N ALA A 285 0.25 12.86 9.68
CA ALA A 285 -0.53 13.03 10.89
C ALA A 285 -0.42 14.45 11.45
N SER A 286 0.73 15.10 11.24
CA SER A 286 1.02 16.42 11.78
C SER A 286 0.05 17.49 11.29
N LYS A 287 -0.37 18.33 12.23
CA LYS A 287 -1.15 19.55 11.98
C LYS A 287 -0.24 20.75 11.66
N SER A 288 1.06 20.63 11.89
CA SER A 288 2.05 21.66 11.59
C SER A 288 2.29 21.73 10.09
N THR A 289 2.44 22.95 9.55
CA THR A 289 2.87 23.17 8.16
C THR A 289 4.35 22.93 7.96
N ASP A 290 5.14 22.97 9.04
CA ASP A 290 6.60 22.85 8.99
C ASP A 290 7.04 21.37 8.94
N ASP A 291 6.29 20.47 9.58
CA ASP A 291 6.52 19.01 9.54
C ASP A 291 6.09 18.38 8.21
N LYS A 292 5.32 19.12 7.41
CA LYS A 292 4.81 18.77 6.09
C LYS A 292 5.80 19.05 4.96
N GLN A 293 7.00 19.52 5.27
CA GLN A 293 8.08 19.59 4.30
C GLN A 293 8.96 18.36 4.52
N CYS A 294 8.97 17.42 3.58
CA CYS A 294 9.98 16.36 3.63
C CYS A 294 11.36 17.02 3.73
N PRO A 295 12.25 16.49 4.57
CA PRO A 295 13.66 16.83 4.52
C PRO A 295 14.28 16.17 3.26
N CYS A 296 13.89 16.65 2.08
CA CYS A 296 14.57 16.35 0.83
C CYS A 296 15.86 17.18 0.72
N VAL A 297 16.71 17.11 1.73
CA VAL A 297 18.11 17.51 1.67
C VAL A 297 18.87 16.53 2.54
N PHE A 298 19.59 15.59 1.91
CA PHE A 298 20.77 14.89 2.43
C PHE A 298 21.05 15.11 3.94
N SER A 299 20.30 14.45 4.83
CA SER A 299 20.63 14.41 6.26
C SER A 299 21.73 13.38 6.55
N GLY A 300 22.14 12.59 5.54
CA GLY A 300 23.22 11.60 5.62
C GLY A 300 24.64 12.18 5.73
N PHE A 301 24.81 13.50 5.62
CA PHE A 301 26.07 14.14 5.92
C PHE A 301 25.84 15.34 6.83
N ASN A 302 26.29 15.23 8.07
CA ASN A 302 26.51 16.42 8.88
C ASN A 302 27.52 17.29 8.11
N THR A 303 27.04 18.38 7.51
CA THR A 303 27.84 19.28 6.67
C THR A 303 29.08 19.79 7.40
N LYS A 304 29.02 19.88 8.74
CA LYS A 304 30.17 20.21 9.58
C LYS A 304 31.22 19.09 9.61
N ILE A 305 30.81 17.82 9.62
CA ILE A 305 31.72 16.67 9.62
C ILE A 305 32.35 16.49 8.23
N VAL A 306 31.58 16.66 7.14
CA VAL A 306 32.15 16.60 5.78
C VAL A 306 33.10 17.77 5.54
N ALA A 307 32.73 18.99 5.94
CA ALA A 307 33.64 20.14 5.87
C ALA A 307 34.90 19.92 6.72
N ALA A 308 34.78 19.30 7.90
CA ALA A 308 35.92 18.95 8.74
C ALA A 308 36.81 17.87 8.10
N ALA A 309 36.24 16.82 7.54
CA ALA A 309 36.98 15.73 6.90
C ALA A 309 37.70 16.19 5.62
N TYR A 310 37.02 16.96 4.77
CA TYR A 310 37.64 17.55 3.57
C TYR A 310 38.67 18.63 3.94
N GLY A 311 38.39 19.45 4.96
CA GLY A 311 39.35 20.42 5.48
C GLY A 311 40.63 19.75 6.00
N LEU A 312 40.49 18.63 6.73
CA LEU A 312 41.62 17.86 7.23
C LEU A 312 42.43 17.21 6.09
N LEU A 313 41.75 16.66 5.08
CA LEU A 313 42.39 16.07 3.89
C LEU A 313 43.19 17.11 3.10
N VAL A 314 42.67 18.33 2.93
CA VAL A 314 43.38 19.43 2.24
C VAL A 314 44.61 19.86 3.04
N ILE A 315 44.51 19.98 4.36
CA ILE A 315 45.65 20.32 5.24
C ILE A 315 46.73 19.23 5.18
N LEU A 316 46.34 17.96 5.21
CA LEU A 316 47.26 16.83 5.11
C LEU A 316 47.94 16.77 3.73
N ALA A 317 47.20 17.03 2.64
CA ALA A 317 47.75 17.08 1.29
C ALA A 317 48.78 18.22 1.12
N PHE A 318 48.48 19.42 1.65
CA PHE A 318 49.42 20.54 1.64
C PHE A 318 50.65 20.30 2.50
N SER A 319 50.47 19.70 3.68
CA SER A 319 51.58 19.36 4.58
C SER A 319 52.49 18.30 3.98
N TRP A 320 51.93 17.29 3.32
CA TRP A 320 52.68 16.26 2.60
C TRP A 320 53.44 16.82 1.39
N SER A 321 52.82 17.71 0.61
CA SER A 321 53.49 18.39 -0.52
C SER A 321 54.65 19.26 -0.07
N ARG A 322 54.53 19.90 1.11
CA ARG A 322 55.59 20.74 1.66
C ARG A 322 56.74 19.93 2.25
N TRP A 323 56.46 18.76 2.82
CA TRP A 323 57.48 17.83 3.32
C TRP A 323 58.27 17.18 2.17
N LYS A 324 57.64 16.88 1.04
CA LYS A 324 58.31 16.28 -0.13
C LYS A 324 59.23 17.26 -0.90
N ASN A 325 59.09 18.56 -0.68
CA ASN A 325 59.88 19.61 -1.31
C ASN A 325 61.01 20.16 -0.42
N HIS A 326 61.31 19.47 0.68
CA HIS A 326 62.51 19.62 1.51
C HIS A 326 63.32 18.32 1.49
#